data_AF-H9H139-F1
#
_entry.id   AF-H9H139-F1
#
_cell.length_a   1.000
_cell.length_b   1.000
_cell.length_c   1.000
_cell.angle_alpha   90.00
_cell.angle_beta   90.00
_cell.angle_gamma   90.00
#
_symmetry.space_group_name_H-M   'P 1'
#
loop_
_entity.id
_entity.type
_entity.pdbx_description
1 polymer ?
#
loop_
_entity_poly.entity_id
_entity_poly.type
_entity_poly.pdbx_seq_one_letter_code
_entity_poly.pdbx_strand_id
1 'polypeptide(L)'
;MAGPCPLVEDSCSRLPSQSNVYGLAALPGGGGLLAATLKGKVLHFRYQHLRHKLRPVARELQFTYIPVDAEIVSIGCFQKSAPKRGLVVGITFIKDSGDKPSPFLNIYCDYEPGCEFDLDSVAQSCLNLELRFTPLQLCHAE
;
A
#
# COMPACT_ATOMS: atom_id res chain seq x y z
N MET A 1 -17.48 21.84 -0.48
CA MET A 1 -17.27 20.47 -0.97
C MET A 1 -16.11 20.51 -1.95
N ALA A 2 -15.00 19.84 -1.66
CA ALA A 2 -13.92 19.66 -2.64
C ALA A 2 -14.39 18.58 -3.62
N GLY A 3 -14.45 18.92 -4.92
CA GLY A 3 -14.79 17.95 -5.96
C GLY A 3 -13.74 16.82 -6.03
N PRO A 4 -14.10 15.65 -6.61
CA PRO A 4 -13.15 14.56 -6.77
C PRO A 4 -11.92 15.07 -7.55
N CYS A 5 -10.74 14.96 -6.95
CA CYS A 5 -9.50 15.39 -7.60
C CYS A 5 -9.29 14.51 -8.84
N PRO A 6 -9.15 15.11 -10.03
CA PRO A 6 -8.85 14.36 -11.23
C PRO A 6 -7.42 13.86 -11.13
N LEU A 7 -7.23 12.62 -10.70
CA LEU A 7 -6.02 11.85 -10.99
C LEU A 7 -6.04 11.53 -12.49
N VAL A 8 -5.98 12.56 -13.35
CA VAL A 8 -6.18 12.42 -14.80
C VAL A 8 -4.94 11.90 -15.49
N GLU A 9 -3.74 12.17 -14.97
CA GLU A 9 -2.48 11.49 -15.29
C GLU A 9 -1.38 12.27 -14.56
N ASP A 10 -0.62 11.60 -13.70
CA ASP A 10 0.62 12.18 -13.16
C ASP A 10 1.76 11.26 -13.60
N SER A 11 2.75 11.83 -14.30
CA SER A 11 3.98 11.10 -14.65
C SER A 11 4.80 10.96 -13.37
N CYS A 12 4.52 9.91 -12.60
CA CYS A 12 5.28 9.54 -11.41
C CYS A 12 6.69 9.06 -11.79
N SER A 13 7.52 9.99 -12.25
CA SER A 13 8.91 9.81 -12.69
C SER A 13 9.90 9.56 -11.55
N ARG A 14 9.42 9.31 -10.33
CA ARG A 14 10.24 9.24 -9.10
C ARG A 14 10.17 7.90 -8.38
N LEU A 15 9.66 6.84 -9.03
CA LEU A 15 9.71 5.52 -8.41
C LEU A 15 11.19 5.08 -8.27
N PRO A 16 11.63 4.63 -7.08
CA PRO A 16 13.00 4.16 -6.86
C PRO A 16 13.35 2.91 -7.66
N SER A 17 12.34 2.17 -8.12
CA SER A 17 12.46 1.08 -9.09
C SER A 17 11.14 0.89 -9.85
N GLN A 18 11.13 0.00 -10.84
CA GLN A 18 9.91 -0.36 -11.55
C GLN A 18 8.82 -0.87 -10.59
N SER A 19 7.58 -0.71 -11.02
CA SER A 19 6.37 -1.25 -10.40
C SER A 19 5.61 -2.08 -11.46
N ASN A 20 4.51 -2.71 -11.07
CA ASN A 20 3.64 -3.48 -11.96
C ASN A 20 2.18 -3.05 -11.80
N VAL A 21 1.27 -3.57 -12.64
CA VAL A 21 -0.16 -3.19 -12.64
C VAL A 21 -0.86 -3.50 -11.30
N TYR A 22 -0.37 -4.48 -10.56
CA TYR A 22 -0.84 -4.86 -9.23
C TYR A 22 -0.06 -4.22 -8.08
N GLY A 23 0.93 -3.40 -8.40
CA GLY A 23 1.72 -2.61 -7.46
C GLY A 23 1.01 -1.32 -7.04
N LEU A 24 -0.26 -1.12 -7.40
CA LEU A 24 -1.02 0.09 -7.15
C LEU A 24 -2.28 -0.22 -6.32
N ALA A 25 -2.50 0.53 -5.24
CA ALA A 25 -3.70 0.42 -4.41
C ALA A 25 -4.26 1.81 -4.07
N ALA A 26 -5.49 2.10 -4.53
CA ALA A 26 -6.16 3.35 -4.24
C ALA A 26 -6.68 3.37 -2.79
N LEU A 27 -6.34 4.41 -2.03
CA LEU A 27 -6.82 4.55 -0.67
C LEU A 27 -8.32 4.86 -0.65
N PRO A 28 -9.11 4.19 0.20
CA PRO A 28 -10.52 4.52 0.41
C PRO A 28 -10.71 6.01 0.76
N GLY A 29 -11.83 6.60 0.33
CA GLY A 29 -12.18 7.99 0.68
C GLY A 29 -11.47 9.09 -0.13
N GLY A 30 -10.80 8.74 -1.24
CA GLY A 30 -10.27 9.73 -2.20
C GLY A 30 -8.96 10.41 -1.78
N GLY A 31 -8.25 9.85 -0.80
CA GLY A 31 -7.13 10.51 -0.13
C GLY A 31 -5.72 10.22 -0.67
N GLY A 32 -5.55 9.33 -1.65
CA GLY A 32 -4.25 9.00 -2.20
C GLY A 32 -4.15 7.63 -2.87
N LEU A 33 -2.94 7.29 -3.29
CA LEU A 33 -2.56 6.04 -3.96
C LEU A 33 -1.30 5.49 -3.28
N LEU A 34 -1.32 4.21 -2.93
CA LEU A 34 -0.12 3.47 -2.58
C LEU A 34 0.47 2.86 -3.86
N ALA A 35 1.76 3.08 -4.08
CA ALA A 35 2.50 2.44 -5.16
C ALA A 35 3.67 1.66 -4.56
N ALA A 36 3.59 0.34 -4.63
CA ALA A 36 4.68 -0.55 -4.32
C ALA A 36 5.63 -0.67 -5.52
N THR A 37 6.92 -0.61 -5.24
CA THR A 37 7.97 -0.88 -6.21
C THR A 37 8.57 -2.25 -5.95
N LEU A 38 9.16 -2.86 -6.98
CA LEU A 38 9.74 -4.21 -6.87
C LEU A 38 10.73 -4.33 -5.71
N LYS A 39 11.57 -3.32 -5.46
CA LYS A 39 12.61 -3.34 -4.40
C LYS A 39 12.09 -2.98 -3.01
N GLY A 40 11.01 -3.60 -2.55
CA GLY A 40 10.52 -3.51 -1.18
C GLY A 40 9.97 -2.15 -0.72
N LYS A 41 10.01 -1.11 -1.55
CA LYS A 41 9.57 0.25 -1.17
C LYS A 41 8.13 0.51 -1.57
N VAL A 42 7.37 1.12 -0.66
CA VAL A 42 6.00 1.60 -0.91
C VAL A 42 5.95 3.11 -0.79
N LEU A 43 5.37 3.77 -1.78
CA LEU A 43 5.18 5.22 -1.84
C LEU A 43 3.70 5.56 -1.68
N HIS A 44 3.41 6.57 -0.87
CA HIS A 44 2.09 7.19 -0.79
C HIS A 44 2.07 8.48 -1.61
N PHE A 45 1.29 8.46 -2.69
CA PHE A 45 1.01 9.59 -3.55
C PHE A 45 -0.31 10.23 -3.17
N ARG A 46 -0.34 11.56 -3.04
CA ARG A 46 -1.58 12.30 -2.85
C ARG A 46 -1.47 13.71 -3.41
N TYR A 47 -2.62 14.34 -3.63
CA TYR A 47 -2.67 15.78 -3.87
C TYR A 47 -2.84 16.53 -2.56
N GLN A 48 -1.95 17.48 -2.30
CA GLN A 48 -2.09 18.44 -1.23
C GLN A 48 -2.76 19.71 -1.77
N HIS A 49 -3.86 20.12 -1.14
CA HIS A 49 -4.51 21.39 -1.44
C HIS A 49 -3.73 22.54 -0.79
N LEU A 50 -3.18 23.42 -1.62
CA LEU A 50 -2.49 24.64 -1.22
C LEU A 50 -3.32 25.85 -1.68
N ARG A 51 -4.30 26.26 -0.85
CA ARG A 51 -5.25 27.36 -1.12
C ARG A 51 -5.95 27.30 -2.49
N HIS A 52 -5.27 27.74 -3.55
CA HIS A 52 -5.76 27.79 -4.94
C HIS A 52 -4.98 26.86 -5.89
N LYS A 53 -4.09 26.00 -5.38
CA LYS A 53 -3.28 25.07 -6.18
C LYS A 53 -3.32 23.68 -5.60
N LEU A 54 -3.39 22.67 -6.47
CA LEU A 54 -3.13 21.28 -6.12
C LEU A 54 -1.64 21.00 -6.33
N ARG A 55 -1.00 20.38 -5.35
CA ARG A 55 0.39 19.95 -5.45
C ARG A 55 0.47 18.44 -5.27
N PRO A 56 1.00 17.67 -6.24
CA PRO A 56 1.28 16.28 -6.02
C PRO A 56 2.43 16.14 -5.01
N VAL A 57 2.26 15.25 -4.04
CA VAL A 57 3.27 14.90 -3.06
C VAL A 57 3.39 13.38 -2.99
N ALA A 58 4.63 12.92 -2.81
CA ALA A 58 4.95 11.52 -2.59
C ALA A 58 5.79 11.41 -1.32
N ARG A 59 5.47 10.45 -0.45
CA ARG A 59 6.34 10.05 0.66
C ARG A 59 6.54 8.54 0.66
N GLU A 60 7.72 8.09 1.06
CA GLU A 60 7.99 6.67 1.31
C GLU A 60 7.32 6.25 2.62
N LEU A 61 6.64 5.10 2.61
CA LEU A 61 6.09 4.44 3.78
C LEU A 61 6.93 3.21 4.10
N GLN A 62 7.30 3.05 5.37
CA GLN A 62 8.08 1.91 5.83
C GLN A 62 7.14 0.88 6.46
N PHE A 63 6.76 -0.11 5.67
CA PHE A 63 6.05 -1.28 6.14
C PHE A 63 7.02 -2.23 6.85
N THR A 64 6.71 -2.56 8.10
CA THR A 64 7.49 -3.49 8.90
C THR A 64 7.43 -4.91 8.31
N TYR A 65 8.47 -5.72 8.58
CA TYR A 65 8.53 -7.13 8.16
C TYR A 65 8.49 -7.37 6.64
N ILE A 66 8.93 -6.39 5.83
CA ILE A 66 9.30 -6.61 4.44
C ILE A 66 10.83 -6.62 4.34
N PRO A 67 11.46 -7.75 3.99
CA PRO A 67 12.90 -7.80 3.78
C PRO A 67 13.37 -6.82 2.69
N VAL A 68 14.59 -6.29 2.81
CA VAL A 68 15.15 -5.30 1.86
C VAL A 68 15.32 -5.89 0.45
N ASP A 69 15.60 -7.18 0.39
CA ASP A 69 15.79 -7.99 -0.82
C ASP A 69 14.50 -8.65 -1.32
N ALA A 70 13.36 -8.39 -0.68
CA ALA A 70 12.08 -8.94 -1.11
C ALA A 70 11.55 -8.23 -2.36
N GLU A 71 10.98 -9.02 -3.27
CA GLU A 71 10.27 -8.50 -4.43
C GLU A 71 8.78 -8.31 -4.11
N ILE A 72 8.28 -7.07 -4.07
CA ILE A 72 6.84 -6.84 -3.90
C ILE A 72 6.11 -7.19 -5.20
N VAL A 73 5.15 -8.10 -5.10
CA VAL A 73 4.39 -8.61 -6.24
C VAL A 73 3.03 -7.93 -6.36
N SER A 74 2.35 -7.70 -5.24
CA SER A 74 1.03 -7.07 -5.23
C SER A 74 0.77 -6.29 -3.95
N ILE A 75 -0.02 -5.23 -4.07
CA ILE A 75 -0.54 -4.45 -2.94
C ILE A 75 -2.03 -4.23 -3.13
N GLY A 76 -2.79 -4.31 -2.04
CA GLY A 76 -4.21 -4.01 -2.03
C GLY A 76 -4.59 -3.35 -0.73
N CYS A 77 -5.65 -2.55 -0.74
CA CYS A 77 -6.19 -2.00 0.49
C CYS A 77 -7.71 -1.88 0.44
N PHE A 78 -8.35 -1.99 1.59
CA PHE A 78 -9.78 -1.80 1.76
C PHE A 78 -10.07 -1.18 3.12
N GLN A 79 -11.26 -0.60 3.27
CA GLN A 79 -11.76 -0.10 4.54
C GLN A 79 -12.69 -1.13 5.17
N LYS A 80 -12.51 -1.43 6.46
CA LYS A 80 -13.43 -2.31 7.20
C LYS A 80 -14.85 -1.73 7.22
N SER A 81 -15.83 -2.61 7.09
CA SER A 81 -17.25 -2.30 7.25
C SER A 81 -17.64 -2.15 8.73
N ALA A 82 -18.71 -1.40 8.98
CA ALA A 82 -19.24 -1.18 10.32
C ALA A 82 -19.61 -2.51 11.02
N PRO A 83 -19.48 -2.63 12.36
CA PRO A 83 -19.21 -1.57 13.34
C PRO A 83 -17.73 -1.25 13.53
N LYS A 84 -16.83 -2.08 13.00
CA LYS A 84 -15.38 -1.82 13.04
C LYS A 84 -15.04 -0.76 11.98
N ARG A 85 -14.01 0.04 12.22
CA ARG A 85 -13.48 1.00 11.25
C ARG A 85 -11.98 0.75 11.10
N GLY A 86 -11.41 1.27 10.02
CA GLY A 86 -9.98 1.23 9.79
C GLY A 86 -9.59 0.73 8.41
N LEU A 87 -8.37 1.09 8.04
CA LEU A 87 -7.71 0.70 6.82
C LEU A 87 -7.01 -0.65 7.03
N VAL A 88 -7.18 -1.54 6.05
CA VAL A 88 -6.37 -2.75 5.92
C VAL A 88 -5.55 -2.63 4.66
N VAL A 89 -4.25 -2.90 4.76
CA VAL A 89 -3.33 -2.98 3.61
C VAL A 89 -2.76 -4.39 3.55
N GLY A 90 -2.92 -5.06 2.42
CA GLY A 90 -2.26 -6.32 2.12
C GLY A 90 -1.07 -6.08 1.20
N ILE A 91 0.08 -6.67 1.50
CA ILE A 91 1.27 -6.64 0.64
C ILE A 91 1.78 -8.07 0.45
N THR A 92 1.84 -8.51 -0.80
CA THR A 92 2.46 -9.78 -1.18
C THR A 92 3.87 -9.52 -1.65
N PHE A 93 4.83 -10.29 -1.15
CA PHE A 93 6.20 -10.25 -1.62
C PHE A 93 6.81 -11.65 -1.74
N ILE A 94 7.83 -11.78 -2.58
CA ILE A 94 8.65 -12.97 -2.70
C ILE A 94 9.95 -12.73 -1.95
N LYS A 95 10.29 -13.63 -1.03
CA LYS A 95 11.58 -13.67 -0.38
C LYS A 95 12.46 -14.68 -1.10
N ASP A 96 13.61 -14.24 -1.60
CA ASP A 96 14.63 -15.14 -2.11
C ASP A 96 15.43 -15.71 -0.93
N SER A 97 15.24 -17.00 -0.66
CA SER A 97 15.95 -17.69 0.44
C SER A 97 17.12 -18.54 -0.06
N GLY A 98 17.46 -18.47 -1.35
CA GLY A 98 18.55 -19.22 -1.97
C GLY A 98 18.18 -20.63 -2.44
N ASP A 99 17.29 -21.34 -1.72
CA ASP A 99 16.80 -22.66 -2.15
C ASP A 99 15.55 -22.56 -3.01
N LYS A 100 14.58 -21.74 -2.58
CA LYS A 100 13.34 -21.51 -3.32
C LYS A 100 12.77 -20.13 -2.99
N PRO A 101 12.28 -19.37 -3.99
CA PRO A 101 11.48 -18.17 -3.74
C PRO A 101 10.19 -18.56 -3.00
N SER A 102 9.99 -18.01 -1.81
CA SER A 102 8.78 -18.22 -1.00
C SER A 102 7.92 -16.96 -1.04
N PRO A 103 6.64 -17.05 -1.45
CA PRO A 103 5.72 -15.94 -1.40
C PRO A 103 5.15 -15.76 0.02
N PHE A 104 5.03 -14.52 0.45
CA PHE A 104 4.44 -14.13 1.73
C PHE A 104 3.36 -13.07 1.51
N LEU A 105 2.36 -13.05 2.39
CA LEU A 105 1.37 -11.98 2.51
C LEU A 105 1.51 -11.35 3.89
N ASN A 106 1.82 -10.05 3.91
CA ASN A 106 1.67 -9.23 5.10
C ASN A 106 0.32 -8.51 5.06
N ILE A 107 -0.41 -8.59 6.17
CA ILE A 107 -1.67 -7.88 6.38
C ILE A 107 -1.45 -6.86 7.48
N TYR A 108 -1.66 -5.59 7.13
CA TYR A 108 -1.46 -4.44 8.00
C TYR A 108 -2.78 -3.83 8.41
N CYS A 109 -2.95 -3.61 9.70
CA CYS A 109 -4.12 -2.91 10.23
C CYS A 109 -3.86 -2.44 11.66
N ASP A 110 -4.13 -1.17 11.93
CA ASP A 110 -4.14 -0.65 13.29
C ASP A 110 -5.50 -0.85 13.95
N TYR A 111 -5.49 -1.05 15.26
CA TYR A 111 -6.66 -1.20 16.13
C TYR A 111 -6.73 -0.10 17.19
N GLU A 112 -5.72 0.76 17.30
CA GLU A 112 -5.73 1.90 18.22
C GLU A 112 -6.78 2.93 17.80
N PRO A 113 -7.72 3.31 18.69
CA PRO A 113 -8.74 4.31 18.39
C PRO A 113 -8.13 5.66 18.00
N GLY A 114 -8.53 6.20 16.84
CA GLY A 114 -8.01 7.44 16.27
C GLY A 114 -6.83 7.26 15.30
N CYS A 115 -6.21 6.08 15.29
CA CYS A 115 -5.07 5.74 14.44
C CYS A 115 -5.46 4.80 13.28
N GLU A 116 -6.74 4.41 13.17
CA GLU A 116 -7.18 3.33 12.27
C GLU A 116 -6.97 3.64 10.78
N PHE A 117 -6.68 4.89 10.44
CA PHE A 117 -6.36 5.37 9.09
C PHE A 117 -4.99 6.06 8.99
N ASP A 118 -4.24 6.11 10.09
CA ASP A 118 -2.89 6.65 10.06
C ASP A 118 -1.95 5.65 9.38
N LEU A 119 -1.39 6.05 8.24
CA LEU A 119 -0.57 5.15 7.43
C LEU A 119 0.75 4.77 8.10
N ASP A 120 1.29 5.62 8.98
CA ASP A 120 2.53 5.31 9.70
C ASP A 120 2.25 4.26 10.76
N SER A 121 1.16 4.40 11.51
CA SER A 121 0.74 3.43 12.52
C SER A 121 0.28 2.10 11.90
N VAL A 122 -0.53 2.14 10.83
CA VAL A 122 -0.95 0.93 10.08
C VAL A 122 0.26 0.12 9.62
N ALA A 123 1.30 0.78 9.11
CA ALA A 123 2.51 0.12 8.61
C ALA A 123 3.33 -0.62 9.69
N GLN A 124 3.06 -0.40 10.98
CA GLN A 124 3.73 -1.07 12.10
C GLN A 124 3.01 -2.35 12.57
N SER A 125 1.70 -2.48 12.35
CA SER A 125 0.90 -3.60 12.84
C SER A 125 0.77 -4.68 11.77
N CYS A 126 1.61 -5.71 11.83
CA CYS A 126 1.74 -6.70 10.76
C CYS A 126 1.34 -8.13 11.19
N LEU A 127 0.47 -8.77 10.41
CA LEU A 127 0.30 -10.22 10.38
C LEU A 127 1.00 -10.77 9.13
N ASN A 128 2.02 -11.61 9.31
CA ASN A 128 2.77 -12.26 8.23
C ASN A 128 2.30 -13.70 8.00
N LEU A 129 2.07 -14.06 6.74
CA LEU A 129 1.61 -15.40 6.31
C LEU A 129 2.48 -15.91 5.16
N GLU A 130 3.05 -17.10 5.27
CA GLU A 130 3.68 -17.80 4.14
C GLU A 130 2.60 -18.42 3.25
N LEU A 131 2.72 -18.24 1.94
CA LEU A 131 1.77 -18.74 0.96
C LEU A 131 2.37 -19.92 0.17
N ARG A 132 1.49 -20.76 -0.37
CA ARG A 132 1.88 -21.87 -1.28
C ARG A 132 1.78 -21.48 -2.76
N PHE A 133 1.41 -20.23 -3.05
CA PHE A 133 1.24 -19.67 -4.39
C PHE A 133 1.50 -18.15 -4.36
N THR A 134 1.68 -17.54 -5.52
CA THR A 134 1.93 -16.10 -5.65
C THR A 134 0.64 -15.37 -6.05
N PRO A 135 -0.04 -14.63 -5.13
CA PRO A 135 -1.22 -13.86 -5.46
C PRO A 135 -0.83 -12.57 -6.20
N LEU A 136 -1.07 -12.55 -7.51
CA LEU A 136 -0.80 -11.38 -8.34
C LEU A 136 -1.79 -10.23 -8.07
N GLN A 137 -3.01 -10.52 -7.62
CA GLN A 137 -3.99 -9.49 -7.28
C GLN A 137 -4.58 -9.78 -5.90
N LEU A 138 -4.60 -8.76 -5.05
CA LEU A 138 -5.27 -8.83 -3.75
C LEU A 138 -6.69 -8.25 -3.88
N CYS A 139 -7.67 -9.05 -3.48
CA CYS A 139 -9.07 -8.67 -3.43
C CYS A 139 -9.61 -8.89 -2.01
N HIS A 140 -10.69 -8.19 -1.68
CA HIS A 140 -11.43 -8.37 -0.44
C HIS A 140 -12.82 -8.93 -0.76
N ALA A 141 -13.29 -9.86 0.06
CA ALA A 141 -14.67 -10.33 0.06
C ALA A 141 -15.33 -9.93 1.39
N GLU A 142 -16.56 -9.42 1.31
CA GLU A 142 -17.40 -9.09 2.48
C GLU A 142 -17.98 -10.35 3.15
#